data_AF-A0A9W8IZ63-F1
#
_entry.id   AF-A0A9W8IZ63-F1
#
_cell.length_a   1.000
_cell.length_b   1.000
_cell.length_c   1.000
_cell.angle_alpha   90.00
_cell.angle_beta   90.00
_cell.angle_gamma   90.00
#
_symmetry.space_group_name_H-M   'P 1'
#
loop_
_entity.id
_entity.type
_entity.pdbx_description
1 polymer ?
#
loop_
_entity_poly.entity_id
_entity_poly.type
_entity_poly.pdbx_seq_one_letter_code
_entity_poly.pdbx_strand_id
1 'polypeptide(L)'
;MCLLNEDASLENSVMSWDVRKGIEDHVQPILDALSSQHNFTIESQVQSYAPLAFDLRPVSNDSFGLSYDDLTVFVNSAEWTLSSSVSNDPVLHFLLFIPSSDHSPLNILNSDGTLSKSTAFILPQWGGIVIYNQPQVSTMPKLSEHGLHRSFSTFATQLMTLLGVPDLPPGILRARNDPGLISAWQLDALVRRRILETAKGTQDTLRSFIQLANQIDNMPIGESVRNDIEGSLNALEKVTLFTIP
;
A
#
# COMPACT_ATOMS: atom_id res chain seq x y z
N MET A 1 -2.47 1.80 9.79
CA MET A 1 -3.79 1.30 9.36
C MET A 1 -4.87 2.14 10.02
N CYS A 2 -5.75 2.77 9.25
CA CYS A 2 -6.68 3.76 9.79
C CYS A 2 -8.12 3.43 9.39
N LEU A 3 -9.04 3.54 10.34
CA LEU A 3 -10.46 3.60 10.04
C LEU A 3 -10.87 5.07 10.01
N LEU A 4 -11.42 5.53 8.90
CA LEU A 4 -11.89 6.89 8.71
C LEU A 4 -13.40 6.87 8.50
N ASN A 5 -14.13 7.60 9.34
CA ASN A 5 -15.54 7.92 9.09
C ASN A 5 -15.60 9.28 8.42
N GLU A 6 -16.36 9.40 7.33
CA GLU A 6 -16.62 10.69 6.71
C GLU A 6 -17.25 11.65 7.71
N ASP A 7 -18.36 11.22 8.33
CA ASP A 7 -18.99 11.92 9.45
C ASP A 7 -19.58 10.91 10.45
N ALA A 8 -18.94 10.81 11.62
CA ALA A 8 -19.38 9.93 12.69
C ALA A 8 -20.66 10.37 13.42
N SER A 9 -21.10 11.62 13.23
CA SER A 9 -22.32 12.15 13.85
C SER A 9 -23.59 11.63 13.16
N LEU A 10 -23.46 11.16 11.93
CA LEU A 10 -24.54 10.61 11.13
C LEU A 10 -24.75 9.12 11.39
N GLU A 11 -25.94 8.63 11.04
CA GLU A 11 -26.29 7.21 11.12
C GLU A 11 -25.36 6.40 10.20
N ASN A 12 -24.90 5.22 10.61
CA ASN A 12 -23.97 4.30 9.90
C ASN A 12 -22.48 4.30 10.30
N SER A 13 -22.08 5.14 11.26
CA SER A 13 -20.67 5.27 11.66
C SER A 13 -20.08 4.05 12.37
N VAL A 14 -18.76 3.88 12.22
CA VAL A 14 -17.96 2.82 12.87
C VAL A 14 -16.96 3.44 13.83
N MET A 15 -17.19 3.28 15.12
CA MET A 15 -16.34 3.82 16.18
C MET A 15 -15.23 2.85 16.61
N SER A 16 -15.37 1.57 16.29
CA SER A 16 -14.40 0.56 16.69
C SER A 16 -14.32 -0.61 15.71
N TRP A 17 -13.16 -1.26 15.71
CA TRP A 17 -12.86 -2.44 14.91
C TRP A 17 -11.85 -3.31 15.67
N ASP A 18 -11.88 -4.61 15.45
CA ASP A 18 -10.90 -5.53 16.02
C ASP A 18 -9.64 -5.58 15.15
N VAL A 19 -8.91 -4.46 15.14
CA VAL A 19 -7.72 -4.26 14.29
C VAL A 19 -6.66 -5.33 14.55
N ARG A 20 -6.50 -5.77 15.82
CA ARG A 20 -5.49 -6.77 16.20
C ARG A 20 -5.79 -8.10 15.55
N LYS A 21 -7.04 -8.57 15.65
CA LYS A 21 -7.49 -9.80 14.98
C LYS A 21 -7.28 -9.70 13.47
N GLY A 22 -7.65 -8.58 12.86
CA GLY A 22 -7.44 -8.35 11.43
C GLY A 22 -5.97 -8.41 11.01
N ILE A 23 -5.07 -7.84 11.82
CA ILE A 23 -3.61 -7.89 11.60
C ILE A 23 -3.12 -9.32 11.74
N GLU A 24 -3.43 -10.00 12.84
CA GLU A 24 -2.97 -11.37 13.13
C GLU A 24 -3.41 -12.36 12.05
N ASP A 25 -4.66 -12.27 11.60
CA ASP A 25 -5.23 -13.23 10.64
C ASP A 25 -4.75 -13.00 9.20
N HIS A 26 -4.45 -11.75 8.80
CA HIS A 26 -4.26 -11.40 7.38
C HIS A 26 -2.93 -10.73 7.05
N VAL A 27 -2.37 -9.95 7.97
CA VAL A 27 -1.23 -9.05 7.70
C VAL A 27 0.05 -9.62 8.28
N GLN A 28 0.01 -10.08 9.53
CA GLN A 28 1.15 -10.64 10.24
C GLN A 28 1.84 -11.77 9.47
N PRO A 29 1.11 -12.72 8.82
CA PRO A 29 1.76 -13.77 8.03
C PRO A 29 2.60 -13.25 6.86
N ILE A 30 2.24 -12.09 6.29
CA ILE A 30 3.02 -11.43 5.23
C ILE A 30 4.28 -10.82 5.81
N LEU A 31 4.14 -10.10 6.92
CA LEU A 31 5.27 -9.41 7.56
C LEU A 31 6.30 -10.41 8.08
N ASP A 32 5.85 -11.52 8.66
CA ASP A 32 6.71 -12.60 9.14
C ASP A 32 7.50 -13.22 7.98
N ALA A 33 6.84 -13.46 6.84
CA ALA A 33 7.50 -13.99 5.65
C ALA A 33 8.58 -13.06 5.07
N LEU A 34 8.44 -11.75 5.27
CA LEU A 34 9.36 -10.72 4.76
C LEU A 34 10.29 -10.14 5.82
N SER A 35 10.21 -10.63 7.06
CA SER A 35 10.96 -10.13 8.22
C SER A 35 12.47 -10.23 8.09
N SER A 36 12.97 -11.14 7.24
CA SER A 36 14.41 -11.26 6.96
C SER A 36 14.98 -10.12 6.14
N GLN A 37 14.12 -9.39 5.41
CA GLN A 37 14.52 -8.29 4.52
C GLN A 37 14.16 -6.92 5.09
N HIS A 38 13.14 -6.86 5.94
CA HIS A 38 12.52 -5.62 6.37
C HIS A 38 12.11 -5.67 7.85
N ASN A 39 12.28 -4.54 8.52
CA ASN A 39 11.68 -4.30 9.82
C ASN A 39 10.36 -3.56 9.61
N PHE A 40 9.29 -4.05 10.21
CA PHE A 40 7.96 -3.46 10.08
C PHE A 40 7.47 -2.95 11.42
N THR A 41 6.88 -1.76 11.40
CA THR A 41 6.13 -1.19 12.51
C THR A 41 4.71 -0.95 12.05
N ILE A 42 3.72 -1.39 12.84
CA ILE A 42 2.31 -1.17 12.53
C ILE A 42 1.74 -0.20 13.56
N GLU A 43 1.20 0.91 13.07
CA GLU A 43 0.40 1.85 13.84
C GLU A 43 -1.06 1.74 13.40
N SER A 44 -1.99 1.94 14.34
CA SER A 44 -3.43 1.93 14.02
C SER A 44 -4.19 3.07 14.68
N GLN A 45 -5.13 3.68 13.95
CA GLN A 45 -5.98 4.75 14.46
C GLN A 45 -7.42 4.63 13.96
N VAL A 46 -8.34 5.28 14.68
CA VAL A 46 -9.73 5.48 14.27
C VAL A 46 -10.00 6.98 14.30
N GLN A 47 -10.50 7.52 13.19
CA GLN A 47 -10.87 8.92 13.05
C GLN A 47 -12.38 9.02 12.82
N SER A 48 -13.04 9.84 13.64
CA SER A 48 -14.49 10.01 13.63
C SER A 48 -14.96 10.99 12.55
N TYR A 49 -14.11 11.90 12.08
CA TYR A 49 -14.51 12.90 11.10
C TYR A 49 -13.39 13.11 10.10
N ALA A 50 -13.67 12.80 8.84
CA ALA A 50 -12.71 12.79 7.74
C ALA A 50 -13.44 13.08 6.42
N PRO A 51 -13.94 14.30 6.23
CA PRO A 51 -14.70 14.66 5.03
C PRO A 51 -13.81 14.61 3.79
N LEU A 52 -14.45 14.38 2.65
CA LEU A 52 -13.81 14.44 1.34
C LEU A 52 -13.54 15.90 0.95
N ALA A 53 -12.44 16.13 0.25
CA ALA A 53 -12.04 17.47 -0.21
C ALA A 53 -12.80 17.94 -1.47
N PHE A 54 -13.76 17.15 -1.94
CA PHE A 54 -14.49 17.35 -3.18
C PHE A 54 -15.91 16.81 -3.05
N ASP A 55 -16.81 17.36 -3.88
CA ASP A 55 -18.19 16.94 -3.92
C ASP A 55 -18.35 15.65 -4.72
N LEU A 56 -19.17 14.73 -4.20
CA LEU A 56 -19.47 13.47 -4.86
C LEU A 56 -20.51 13.65 -5.97
N ARG A 57 -20.33 12.90 -7.06
CA ARG A 57 -21.29 12.90 -8.16
C ARG A 57 -22.36 11.83 -7.95
N PRO A 58 -23.66 12.17 -8.05
CA PRO A 58 -24.72 11.17 -8.06
C PRO A 58 -24.67 10.38 -9.38
N VAL A 59 -24.72 9.06 -9.29
CA VAL A 59 -24.63 8.14 -10.45
C VAL A 59 -25.99 7.54 -10.79
N SER A 60 -26.80 7.27 -9.77
CA SER A 60 -28.17 6.77 -9.88
C SER A 60 -29.02 7.33 -8.73
N ASN A 61 -30.31 7.02 -8.70
CA ASN A 61 -31.30 7.64 -7.82
C ASN A 61 -31.00 7.59 -6.31
N ASP A 62 -30.02 6.82 -5.84
CA ASP A 62 -29.53 6.83 -4.45
C ASP A 62 -28.09 6.28 -4.36
N SER A 63 -27.18 6.67 -5.26
CA SER A 63 -25.79 6.19 -5.19
C SER A 63 -24.78 7.22 -5.64
N PHE A 64 -23.65 7.28 -4.95
CA PHE A 64 -22.56 8.18 -5.26
C PHE A 64 -21.39 7.45 -5.90
N GLY A 65 -20.67 8.16 -6.78
CA GLY A 65 -19.56 7.61 -7.54
C GLY A 65 -18.28 8.42 -7.37
N LEU A 66 -17.16 7.71 -7.16
CA LEU A 66 -15.81 8.23 -7.27
C LEU A 66 -15.28 7.96 -8.68
N SER A 67 -15.01 9.02 -9.43
CA SER A 67 -14.29 8.93 -10.70
C SER A 67 -12.80 8.69 -10.47
N TYR A 68 -12.06 8.33 -11.52
CA TYR A 68 -10.61 8.13 -11.44
C TYR A 68 -9.88 9.37 -10.93
N ASP A 69 -10.30 10.57 -11.35
CA ASP A 69 -9.71 11.83 -10.91
C ASP A 69 -9.91 12.01 -9.40
N ASP A 70 -11.10 11.69 -8.88
CA ASP A 70 -11.43 11.76 -7.46
C ASP A 70 -10.54 10.83 -6.63
N LEU A 71 -10.18 9.65 -7.15
CA LEU A 71 -9.28 8.71 -6.47
C LEU A 71 -7.89 9.30 -6.25
N THR A 72 -7.38 10.11 -7.19
CA THR A 72 -6.04 10.71 -7.10
C THR A 72 -5.94 11.78 -6.02
N VAL A 73 -7.05 12.47 -5.75
CA VAL A 73 -7.13 13.53 -4.73
C VAL A 73 -7.77 13.05 -3.43
N PHE A 74 -8.20 11.79 -3.36
CA PHE A 74 -8.88 11.19 -2.21
C PHE A 74 -8.14 11.43 -0.89
N VAL A 75 -6.82 11.26 -0.90
CA VAL A 75 -5.97 11.39 0.30
C VAL A 75 -5.49 12.80 0.59
N ASN A 76 -5.81 13.78 -0.27
CA ASN A 76 -5.37 15.17 -0.14
C ASN A 76 -6.35 16.03 0.68
N SER A 77 -7.21 15.42 1.50
CA SER A 77 -8.08 16.18 2.40
C SER A 77 -7.24 16.83 3.51
N ALA A 78 -7.32 18.16 3.60
CA ALA A 78 -6.57 18.96 4.57
C ALA A 78 -6.92 18.63 6.03
N GLU A 79 -8.02 17.90 6.26
CA GLU A 79 -8.52 17.57 7.60
C GLU A 79 -8.09 16.18 8.09
N TRP A 80 -7.39 15.40 7.27
CA TRP A 80 -6.96 14.07 7.66
C TRP A 80 -5.66 14.13 8.47
N THR A 81 -5.78 14.03 9.79
CA THR A 81 -4.62 13.85 10.66
C THR A 81 -4.22 12.38 10.68
N LEU A 82 -3.51 11.95 9.63
CA LEU A 82 -2.83 10.66 9.65
C LEU A 82 -1.63 10.83 10.58
N SER A 83 -1.71 10.24 11.78
CA SER A 83 -0.58 10.23 12.71
C SER A 83 0.52 9.40 12.06
N SER A 84 1.53 10.04 11.49
CA SER A 84 2.80 9.39 11.14
C SER A 84 3.83 9.83 12.16
N SER A 85 4.47 8.86 12.79
CA SER A 85 5.68 9.11 13.56
C SER A 85 6.72 9.79 12.65
N VAL A 86 7.39 10.82 13.16
CA VAL A 86 8.43 11.55 12.41
C VAL A 86 9.64 10.64 12.24
N SER A 87 9.60 9.81 11.21
CA SER A 87 10.71 8.98 10.77
C SER A 87 10.93 9.19 9.27
N ASN A 88 12.15 8.95 8.81
CA ASN A 88 12.46 8.92 7.38
C ASN A 88 12.12 7.57 6.73
N ASP A 89 11.47 6.65 7.47
CA ASP A 89 11.13 5.34 6.95
C ASP A 89 9.95 5.45 5.97
N PRO A 90 9.96 4.66 4.88
CA PRO A 90 8.84 4.64 3.95
C PRO A 90 7.57 4.13 4.66
N VAL A 91 6.49 4.90 4.59
CA VAL A 91 5.20 4.57 5.22
C VAL A 91 4.19 4.14 4.16
N LEU A 92 3.47 3.05 4.42
CA LEU A 92 2.30 2.64 3.65
C LEU A 92 1.02 2.82 4.46
N HIS A 93 0.05 3.54 3.90
CA HIS A 93 -1.23 3.83 4.54
C HIS A 93 -2.32 2.87 4.07
N PHE A 94 -2.91 2.12 4.99
CA PHE A 94 -4.09 1.29 4.70
C PHE A 94 -5.31 1.91 5.35
N LEU A 95 -6.24 2.42 4.54
CA LEU A 95 -7.43 3.13 4.99
C LEU A 95 -8.69 2.31 4.77
N LEU A 96 -9.51 2.20 5.81
CA LEU A 96 -10.90 1.77 5.72
C LEU A 96 -11.77 3.02 5.80
N PHE A 97 -12.36 3.43 4.68
CA PHE A 97 -13.22 4.60 4.59
C PHE A 97 -14.69 4.21 4.70
N ILE A 98 -15.39 4.83 5.65
CA ILE A 98 -16.82 4.66 5.87
C ILE A 98 -17.52 5.95 5.40
N PRO A 99 -18.26 5.91 4.28
CA PRO A 99 -19.04 7.05 3.84
C PRO A 99 -20.20 7.32 4.80
N SER A 100 -20.58 8.58 4.93
CA SER A 100 -21.74 9.04 5.69
C SER A 100 -23.05 8.44 5.15
N SER A 101 -24.14 8.52 5.93
CA SER A 101 -25.48 8.11 5.48
C SER A 101 -25.88 8.78 4.17
N ASP A 102 -25.50 10.05 4.01
CA ASP A 102 -25.91 10.91 2.90
C ASP A 102 -25.15 10.59 1.62
N HIS A 103 -23.96 10.00 1.74
CA HIS A 103 -23.10 9.61 0.63
C HIS A 103 -23.02 8.08 0.42
N SER A 104 -23.78 7.31 1.19
CA SER A 104 -23.83 5.85 1.10
C SER A 104 -25.02 5.38 0.26
N PRO A 105 -24.84 4.42 -0.68
CA PRO A 105 -23.59 3.74 -1.02
C PRO A 105 -22.66 4.56 -1.93
N LEU A 106 -21.37 4.57 -1.55
CA LEU A 106 -20.27 5.11 -2.33
C LEU A 106 -19.62 4.01 -3.16
N ASN A 107 -19.51 4.23 -4.47
CA ASN A 107 -18.98 3.27 -5.43
C ASN A 107 -17.82 3.87 -6.23
N ILE A 108 -16.93 3.02 -6.72
CA ILE A 108 -15.87 3.43 -7.65
C ILE A 108 -16.42 3.34 -9.07
N LEU A 109 -16.11 4.32 -9.91
CA LEU A 109 -16.47 4.34 -11.33
C LEU A 109 -15.30 3.87 -12.18
N ASN A 110 -15.62 3.10 -13.21
CA ASN A 110 -14.67 2.78 -14.28
C ASN A 110 -14.44 4.03 -15.15
N SER A 111 -13.42 3.99 -16.02
CA SER A 111 -13.08 5.10 -16.92
C SER A 111 -14.20 5.47 -17.90
N ASP A 112 -15.14 4.57 -18.16
CA ASP A 112 -16.32 4.78 -18.99
C ASP A 112 -17.54 5.33 -18.21
N GLY A 113 -17.38 5.61 -16.91
CA GLY A 113 -18.44 6.09 -16.02
C GLY A 113 -19.37 5.00 -15.48
N THR A 114 -19.14 3.73 -15.80
CA THR A 114 -19.93 2.61 -15.26
C THR A 114 -19.51 2.25 -13.84
N LEU A 115 -20.42 1.64 -13.07
CA LEU A 115 -20.12 1.16 -11.73
C LEU A 115 -19.06 0.05 -11.76
N SER A 116 -17.96 0.27 -11.03
CA SER A 116 -16.95 -0.75 -10.80
C SER A 116 -17.46 -1.80 -9.82
N LYS A 117 -16.99 -3.03 -9.99
CA LYS A 117 -17.19 -4.10 -9.00
C LYS A 117 -16.24 -3.97 -7.82
N SER A 118 -15.17 -3.19 -7.96
CA SER A 118 -14.20 -2.96 -6.90
C SER A 118 -14.70 -1.90 -5.92
N THR A 119 -14.46 -2.15 -4.64
CA THR A 119 -14.68 -1.18 -3.55
C THR A 119 -13.35 -0.74 -2.93
N ALA A 120 -12.23 -0.97 -3.63
CA ALA A 120 -10.90 -0.70 -3.13
C ALA A 120 -9.95 -0.32 -4.28
N PHE A 121 -8.95 0.49 -3.95
CA PHE A 121 -7.93 0.96 -4.90
C PHE A 121 -6.59 1.18 -4.21
N ILE A 122 -5.52 1.21 -5.01
CA ILE A 122 -4.15 1.44 -4.55
C ILE A 122 -3.70 2.80 -5.07
N LEU A 123 -3.07 3.58 -4.19
CA LEU A 123 -2.29 4.75 -4.57
C LEU A 123 -0.81 4.37 -4.52
N PRO A 124 -0.10 4.34 -5.67
CA PRO A 124 1.30 3.96 -5.71
C PRO A 124 2.16 4.80 -4.75
N GLN A 125 3.08 4.14 -4.05
CA GLN A 125 3.97 4.76 -3.05
C GLN A 125 3.28 5.37 -1.82
N TRP A 126 1.95 5.32 -1.77
CA TRP A 126 1.17 5.87 -0.66
C TRP A 126 0.51 4.76 0.15
N GLY A 127 -0.22 3.85 -0.50
CA GLY A 127 -0.93 2.78 0.21
C GLY A 127 -2.20 2.28 -0.47
N GLY A 128 -3.09 1.70 0.33
CA GLY A 128 -4.34 1.07 -0.12
C GLY A 128 -5.57 1.63 0.60
N ILE A 129 -6.64 1.83 -0.15
CA ILE A 129 -7.92 2.33 0.37
C ILE A 129 -8.98 1.27 0.11
N VAL A 130 -9.82 1.03 1.11
CA VAL A 130 -11.02 0.18 1.04
C VAL A 130 -12.21 1.03 1.47
N ILE A 131 -13.22 1.12 0.61
CA ILE A 131 -14.50 1.75 0.89
C ILE A 131 -15.44 0.67 1.43
N TYR A 132 -16.00 0.91 2.62
CA TYR A 132 -16.96 0.00 3.25
C TYR A 132 -18.29 0.70 3.48
N ASN A 133 -19.25 0.38 2.62
CA ASN A 133 -20.63 0.82 2.77
C ASN A 133 -21.30 0.02 3.90
N GLN A 134 -21.52 0.66 5.03
CA GLN A 134 -22.18 0.06 6.18
C GLN A 134 -23.67 -0.19 5.86
N PRO A 135 -24.23 -1.38 6.19
CA PRO A 135 -25.67 -1.59 6.13
C PRO A 135 -26.42 -0.60 7.03
N GLN A 136 -27.50 -0.01 6.52
CA GLN A 136 -28.33 1.01 7.18
C GLN A 136 -28.91 0.57 8.54
N VAL A 137 -28.93 -0.73 8.85
CA VAL A 137 -29.56 -1.30 10.07
C VAL A 137 -28.53 -1.65 11.17
N SER A 138 -27.27 -1.23 11.02
CA SER A 138 -26.24 -1.53 12.01
C SER A 138 -26.44 -0.70 13.28
N THR A 139 -27.04 -1.31 14.29
CA THR A 139 -27.30 -0.74 15.63
C THR A 139 -26.05 -0.65 16.51
N MET A 140 -24.94 -1.26 16.10
CA MET A 140 -23.68 -1.24 16.85
C MET A 140 -22.61 -0.43 16.12
N PRO A 141 -21.92 0.50 16.82
CA PRO A 141 -20.84 1.30 16.25
C PRO A 141 -19.53 0.50 16.10
N LYS A 142 -19.61 -0.81 15.86
CA LYS A 142 -18.47 -1.71 15.70
C LYS A 142 -18.53 -2.38 14.33
N LEU A 143 -17.38 -2.42 13.65
CA LEU A 143 -17.25 -3.12 12.37
C LEU A 143 -17.63 -4.59 12.53
N SER A 144 -18.51 -5.09 11.65
CA SER A 144 -18.89 -6.51 11.63
C SER A 144 -17.67 -7.40 11.37
N GLU A 145 -17.69 -8.64 11.88
CA GLU A 145 -16.61 -9.60 11.64
C GLU A 145 -16.42 -9.88 10.14
N HIS A 146 -17.51 -9.96 9.38
CA HIS A 146 -17.46 -10.10 7.93
C HIS A 146 -16.81 -8.89 7.24
N GLY A 147 -17.17 -7.67 7.69
CA GLY A 147 -16.55 -6.43 7.20
C GLY A 147 -15.07 -6.36 7.51
N LEU A 148 -14.67 -6.73 8.74
CA LEU A 148 -13.27 -6.81 9.15
C LEU A 148 -12.49 -7.78 8.26
N HIS A 149 -12.96 -9.02 8.11
CA HIS A 149 -12.30 -10.04 7.30
C HIS A 149 -12.14 -9.60 5.84
N ARG A 150 -13.20 -9.04 5.23
CA ARG A 150 -13.16 -8.57 3.84
C ARG A 150 -12.17 -7.41 3.65
N SER A 151 -12.20 -6.43 4.55
CA SER A 151 -11.29 -5.27 4.48
C SER A 151 -9.84 -5.67 4.68
N PHE A 152 -9.53 -6.49 5.67
CA PHE A 152 -8.16 -6.94 5.94
C PHE A 152 -7.62 -7.91 4.90
N SER A 153 -8.47 -8.80 4.36
CA SER A 153 -8.07 -9.60 3.19
C SER A 153 -7.73 -8.73 1.98
N THR A 154 -8.43 -7.61 1.80
CA THR A 154 -8.13 -6.66 0.72
C THR A 154 -6.83 -5.90 1.01
N PHE A 155 -6.62 -5.44 2.23
CA PHE A 155 -5.35 -4.82 2.65
C PHE A 155 -4.16 -5.76 2.48
N ALA A 156 -4.30 -7.04 2.81
CA ALA A 156 -3.27 -8.05 2.60
C ALA A 156 -2.87 -8.16 1.12
N THR A 157 -3.85 -8.23 0.22
CA THR A 157 -3.60 -8.23 -1.22
C THR A 157 -2.92 -6.95 -1.68
N GLN A 158 -3.41 -5.78 -1.26
CA GLN A 158 -2.82 -4.49 -1.60
C GLN A 158 -1.39 -4.36 -1.08
N LEU A 159 -1.11 -4.83 0.14
CA LEU A 159 0.22 -4.85 0.74
C LEU A 159 1.18 -5.72 -0.08
N MET A 160 0.77 -6.93 -0.46
CA MET A 160 1.56 -7.80 -1.34
C MET A 160 1.86 -7.11 -2.67
N THR A 161 0.87 -6.45 -3.28
CA THR A 161 1.07 -5.70 -4.54
C THR A 161 2.04 -4.52 -4.35
N LEU A 162 1.93 -3.76 -3.27
CA LEU A 162 2.79 -2.60 -2.98
C LEU A 162 4.23 -2.99 -2.65
N LEU A 163 4.41 -4.10 -1.93
CA LEU A 163 5.73 -4.73 -1.73
C LEU A 163 6.24 -5.44 -3.00
N GLY A 164 5.36 -5.56 -4.00
CA GLY A 164 5.65 -6.11 -5.31
C GLY A 164 5.93 -7.60 -5.32
N VAL A 165 5.28 -8.32 -4.40
CA VAL A 165 5.20 -9.78 -4.44
C VAL A 165 4.56 -10.17 -5.77
N PRO A 166 5.23 -10.97 -6.62
CA PRO A 166 4.70 -11.32 -7.93
C PRO A 166 3.53 -12.30 -7.81
N ASP A 167 2.58 -12.21 -8.72
CA ASP A 167 1.55 -13.24 -8.88
C ASP A 167 2.17 -14.59 -9.28
N LEU A 168 1.49 -15.67 -8.92
CA LEU A 168 1.90 -16.99 -9.37
C LEU A 168 1.74 -17.11 -10.90
N PRO A 169 2.64 -17.85 -11.57
CA PRO A 169 2.52 -18.08 -13.01
C PRO A 169 1.16 -18.68 -13.39
N PRO A 170 0.64 -18.38 -14.59
CA PRO A 170 -0.64 -18.90 -15.03
C PRO A 170 -0.68 -20.43 -14.96
N GLY A 171 -1.75 -20.98 -14.40
CA GLY A 171 -1.92 -22.43 -14.22
C GLY A 171 -1.28 -23.02 -12.96
N ILE A 172 -0.49 -22.24 -12.22
CA ILE A 172 0.01 -22.63 -10.90
C ILE A 172 -0.98 -22.13 -9.85
N LEU A 173 -1.71 -23.08 -9.25
CA LEU A 173 -2.57 -22.80 -8.10
C LEU A 173 -1.82 -23.13 -6.82
N ARG A 174 -2.06 -22.34 -5.77
CA ARG A 174 -1.62 -22.72 -4.43
C ARG A 174 -2.28 -24.02 -4.02
N ALA A 175 -1.51 -24.91 -3.39
CA ALA A 175 -2.08 -26.08 -2.76
C ALA A 175 -3.06 -25.63 -1.67
N ARG A 176 -4.21 -26.30 -1.56
CA ARG A 176 -5.26 -25.98 -0.56
C ARG A 176 -4.73 -25.99 0.89
N ASN A 177 -3.63 -26.71 1.12
CA ASN A 177 -3.00 -26.89 2.42
C ASN A 177 -1.67 -26.14 2.53
N ASP A 178 -1.35 -25.23 1.61
CA ASP A 178 -0.15 -24.40 1.73
C ASP A 178 -0.40 -23.37 2.86
N PRO A 179 0.32 -23.47 3.99
CA PRO A 179 0.12 -22.56 5.12
C PRO A 179 0.69 -21.16 4.83
N GLY A 180 1.53 -21.01 3.79
CA GLY A 180 2.19 -19.76 3.48
C GLY A 180 1.31 -18.79 2.71
N LEU A 181 1.14 -17.57 3.23
CA LEU A 181 0.52 -16.48 2.47
C LEU A 181 1.42 -15.97 1.33
N ILE A 182 2.71 -16.31 1.33
CA ILE A 182 3.68 -16.07 0.25
C ILE A 182 4.46 -17.36 0.01
N SER A 183 4.54 -17.83 -1.25
CA SER A 183 5.28 -19.05 -1.57
C SER A 183 6.79 -18.79 -1.64
N ALA A 184 7.60 -19.83 -1.45
CA ALA A 184 9.06 -19.74 -1.59
C ALA A 184 9.48 -19.23 -2.98
N TRP A 185 8.75 -19.60 -4.03
CA TRP A 185 8.99 -19.09 -5.38
C TRP A 185 8.72 -17.59 -5.48
N GLN A 186 7.62 -17.09 -4.90
CA GLN A 186 7.31 -15.66 -4.92
C GLN A 186 8.37 -14.85 -4.17
N LEU A 187 8.87 -15.38 -3.05
CA LEU A 187 9.94 -14.76 -2.28
C LEU A 187 11.26 -14.73 -3.08
N ASP A 188 11.66 -15.84 -3.70
CA ASP A 188 12.85 -15.90 -4.58
C ASP A 188 12.72 -14.93 -5.77
N ALA A 189 11.56 -14.90 -6.42
CA ALA A 189 11.28 -13.98 -7.52
C ALA A 189 11.34 -12.51 -7.08
N LEU A 190 10.82 -12.19 -5.89
CA LEU A 190 10.90 -10.85 -5.30
C LEU A 190 12.36 -10.44 -5.06
N VAL A 191 13.17 -11.32 -4.44
CA VAL A 191 14.60 -11.07 -4.17
C VAL A 191 15.37 -10.85 -5.47
N ARG A 192 15.19 -11.70 -6.47
CA ARG A 192 15.87 -11.56 -7.77
C ARG A 192 15.51 -10.25 -8.44
N ARG A 193 14.23 -9.88 -8.45
CA ARG A 193 13.80 -8.60 -9.01
C ARG A 193 14.45 -7.44 -8.27
N ARG A 194 14.50 -7.49 -6.93
CA ARG A 194 15.15 -6.45 -6.13
C ARG A 194 16.66 -6.35 -6.41
N ILE A 195 17.36 -7.48 -6.60
CA ILE A 195 18.77 -7.50 -6.98
C ILE A 195 18.97 -6.81 -8.33
N LEU A 196 18.15 -7.12 -9.34
CA LEU A 196 18.23 -6.51 -10.67
C LEU A 196 17.94 -5.01 -10.65
N GLU A 197 16.88 -4.59 -9.95
CA GLU A 197 16.53 -3.18 -9.78
C GLU A 197 17.62 -2.40 -9.04
N THR A 198 18.16 -2.98 -7.97
CA THR A 198 19.24 -2.37 -7.19
C THR A 198 20.51 -2.27 -8.02
N ALA A 199 20.90 -3.32 -8.74
CA ALA A 199 22.07 -3.30 -9.61
C ALA A 199 21.95 -2.25 -10.72
N LYS A 200 20.78 -2.14 -11.35
CA LYS A 200 20.51 -1.09 -12.34
C LYS A 200 20.57 0.30 -11.71
N GLY A 201 19.94 0.49 -10.55
CA GLY A 201 19.99 1.75 -9.80
C GLY A 201 21.43 2.16 -9.47
N THR A 202 22.26 1.23 -8.98
CA THR A 202 23.68 1.48 -8.72
C THR A 202 24.44 1.88 -9.99
N GLN A 203 24.21 1.21 -11.13
CA GLN A 203 24.84 1.58 -12.40
C GLN A 203 24.46 3.01 -12.84
N ASP A 204 23.19 3.38 -12.69
CA ASP A 204 22.71 4.71 -13.04
C ASP A 204 23.29 5.77 -12.09
N THR A 205 23.32 5.51 -10.77
CA THR A 205 23.97 6.40 -9.79
C THR A 205 25.46 6.61 -10.06
N LEU A 206 26.20 5.53 -10.36
CA LEU A 206 27.62 5.62 -10.71
C LEU A 206 27.84 6.40 -12.01
N ARG A 207 26.97 6.22 -13.01
CA ARG A 207 27.03 7.00 -14.25
C ARG A 207 26.80 8.48 -14.00
N SER A 208 25.80 8.84 -13.20
CA SER A 208 25.53 10.23 -12.80
C SER A 208 26.70 10.82 -11.99
N PHE A 209 27.34 10.02 -11.13
CA PHE A 209 28.54 10.46 -10.41
C PHE A 209 29.69 10.78 -11.36
N ILE A 210 29.99 9.92 -12.34
CA ILE A 210 31.04 10.16 -13.34
C ILE A 210 30.75 11.43 -14.14
N GLN A 211 29.49 11.65 -14.53
CA GLN A 211 29.08 12.87 -15.24
C GLN A 211 29.33 14.13 -14.39
N LEU A 212 28.98 14.10 -13.11
CA LEU A 212 29.21 15.21 -12.19
C LEU A 212 30.70 15.48 -11.98
N ALA A 213 31.50 14.43 -11.77
CA ALA A 213 32.95 14.53 -11.58
C ALA A 213 33.65 15.13 -12.81
N ASN A 214 33.17 14.84 -14.03
CA ASN A 214 33.70 15.43 -15.26
C ASN A 214 33.28 16.89 -15.50
N GLN A 215 32.22 17.38 -14.84
CA GLN A 215 31.75 18.76 -14.98
C GLN A 215 32.45 19.73 -14.03
N ILE A 216 33.07 19.23 -12.96
CA ILE A 216 33.69 20.04 -11.91
C ILE A 216 35.20 19.81 -11.95
N ASP A 217 35.93 20.78 -12.51
CA ASP A 217 37.40 20.75 -12.49
C ASP A 217 37.93 20.70 -11.05
N ASN A 218 38.84 19.76 -10.79
CA ASN A 218 39.42 19.50 -9.47
C ASN A 218 38.40 19.19 -8.36
N MET A 219 37.31 18.47 -8.68
CA MET A 219 36.35 18.02 -7.67
C MET A 219 37.04 17.25 -6.52
N PRO A 220 36.97 17.72 -5.25
CA PRO A 220 37.52 16.98 -4.13
C PRO A 220 36.62 15.80 -3.79
N ILE A 221 37.13 14.58 -3.95
CA ILE A 221 36.42 13.34 -3.58
C ILE A 221 36.93 12.86 -2.22
N GLY A 222 36.03 12.90 -1.22
CA GLY A 222 36.31 12.41 0.13
C GLY A 222 36.47 10.88 0.19
N GLU A 223 37.12 10.39 1.25
CA GLU A 223 37.39 8.96 1.44
C GLU A 223 36.10 8.11 1.58
N SER A 224 35.07 8.63 2.25
CA SER A 224 33.77 7.93 2.36
C SER A 224 33.16 7.67 0.99
N VAL A 225 33.13 8.68 0.12
CA VAL A 225 32.58 8.58 -1.24
C VAL A 225 33.39 7.59 -2.09
N ARG A 226 34.73 7.60 -1.96
CA ARG A 226 35.58 6.62 -2.63
C ARG A 226 35.24 5.19 -2.18
N ASN A 227 35.12 4.97 -0.88
CA ASN A 227 34.80 3.66 -0.32
C ASN A 227 33.41 3.19 -0.74
N ASP A 228 32.42 4.09 -0.81
CA ASP A 228 31.07 3.78 -1.30
C ASP A 228 31.08 3.36 -2.77
N ILE A 229 31.89 4.03 -3.61
CA ILE A 229 32.06 3.68 -5.02
C ILE A 229 32.73 2.32 -5.18
N GLU A 230 33.85 2.08 -4.48
CA GLU A 230 34.56 0.80 -4.54
C GLU A 230 33.68 -0.36 -4.02
N GLY A 231 32.96 -0.14 -2.92
CA GLY A 231 32.00 -1.09 -2.37
C GLY A 231 30.87 -1.42 -3.36
N SER A 232 30.33 -0.38 -4.01
CA SER A 232 29.28 -0.53 -5.03
C SER A 232 29.77 -1.32 -6.24
N LEU A 233 30.99 -1.06 -6.72
CA LEU A 233 31.57 -1.78 -7.86
C LEU A 233 31.82 -3.26 -7.53
N ASN A 234 32.39 -3.55 -6.37
CA ASN A 234 32.61 -4.91 -5.89
C ASN A 234 31.29 -5.68 -5.71
N ALA A 235 30.24 -5.01 -5.24
CA ALA A 235 28.91 -5.62 -5.11
C ALA A 235 28.30 -5.93 -6.49
N LEU A 236 28.42 -5.00 -7.45
CA LEU A 236 27.96 -5.20 -8.83
C LEU A 236 28.68 -6.37 -9.52
N GLU A 237 30.00 -6.48 -9.35
CA GLU A 237 30.79 -7.56 -9.95
C GLU A 237 30.30 -8.94 -9.48
N LYS A 238 30.00 -9.08 -8.18
CA LYS A 238 29.41 -10.30 -7.62
C LYS A 238 28.07 -10.62 -8.26
N VAL A 239 27.18 -9.64 -8.44
CA VAL A 239 25.87 -9.86 -9.08
C VAL A 239 26.03 -10.34 -10.52
N THR A 240 26.94 -9.75 -11.29
CA THR A 240 27.21 -10.18 -12.68
C THR A 240 27.72 -11.61 -12.76
N LEU A 241 28.59 -12.04 -11.83
CA LEU A 241 29.11 -13.42 -11.79
C LEU A 241 28.01 -14.46 -11.53
N PHE A 242 26.94 -14.09 -10.82
CA PHE A 242 25.78 -14.98 -10.57
C PHE A 242 24.71 -14.93 -11.66
N THR A 243 24.76 -13.96 -12.58
CA THR A 243 23.71 -13.74 -13.60
C THR A 243 24.12 -14.23 -15.00
N ILE A 244 25.35 -14.70 -15.19
CA ILE A 244 25.82 -15.31 -16.44
C ILE A 244 25.47 -16.81 -16.42
N PRO A 245 24.67 -17.33 -17.37
CA PRO A 245 24.40 -18.75 -17.50
C PRO A 245 25.62 -19.56 -18.00
#